data_AF-I9T7E6-F1
#
_entry.id   AF-I9T7E6-F1
#
_cell.length_a   1.000
_cell.length_b   1.000
_cell.length_c   1.000
_cell.angle_alpha   90.00
_cell.angle_beta   90.00
_cell.angle_gamma   90.00
#
_symmetry.space_group_name_H-M   'P 1'
#
loop_
_entity.id
_entity.type
_entity.pdbx_description
1 polymer ?
#
loop_
_entity_poly.entity_id
_entity_poly.type
_entity_poly.pdbx_seq_one_letter_code
_entity_poly.pdbx_strand_id
1 'polypeptide(L)'
;YFETDAVFAGKSVKLFFYRFGKKGEWKALLSTDTALTPFKAYQTYSMRWAIEVVFHECKSLLKLGKCQCRDFGSQIASISLNMLQYNLLSYVKRFESYETIGGLFREITEQTVELSITEKIWGLIREIVSAIADFFSTDFDELLTNIINENKQLKAMMGVVQQLQLVA
;
A
#
# COMPACT_ATOMS: atom_id res chain seq x y z
N TYR A 1 -19.83 27.98 -22.62
CA TYR A 1 -20.65 26.98 -21.89
C TYR A 1 -22.11 27.38 -22.07
N PHE A 2 -23.05 26.45 -21.88
CA PHE A 2 -24.48 26.78 -21.78
C PHE A 2 -25.10 25.98 -20.63
N GLU A 3 -26.15 26.51 -20.03
CA GLU A 3 -26.89 25.84 -18.96
C GLU A 3 -28.39 25.84 -19.25
N THR A 4 -29.08 24.80 -18.80
CA THR A 4 -30.54 24.71 -18.89
C THR A 4 -31.08 23.97 -17.68
N ASP A 5 -32.21 24.44 -17.18
CA ASP A 5 -33.00 23.69 -16.22
C ASP A 5 -33.83 22.64 -16.96
N ALA A 6 -33.96 21.47 -16.36
CA ALA A 6 -34.71 20.34 -16.90
C ALA A 6 -35.34 19.52 -15.78
N VAL A 7 -36.28 18.65 -16.13
CA VAL A 7 -36.83 17.64 -15.21
C VAL A 7 -36.37 16.27 -15.69
N PHE A 8 -35.62 15.56 -14.86
CA PHE A 8 -35.14 14.22 -15.14
C PHE A 8 -35.68 13.24 -14.09
N ALA A 9 -36.41 12.21 -14.54
CA ALA A 9 -37.02 11.20 -13.66
C ALA A 9 -37.84 11.82 -12.50
N GLY A 10 -38.59 12.89 -12.77
CA GLY A 10 -39.42 13.59 -11.77
C GLY A 10 -38.65 14.50 -10.80
N LYS A 11 -37.34 14.69 -10.98
CA LYS A 11 -36.52 15.63 -10.19
C LYS A 11 -36.08 16.82 -11.05
N SER A 12 -36.18 18.02 -10.50
CA SER A 12 -35.57 19.21 -11.10
C SER A 12 -34.05 19.08 -11.09
N VAL A 13 -33.44 19.27 -12.24
CA VAL A 13 -32.00 19.16 -12.46
C VAL A 13 -31.52 20.33 -13.30
N LYS A 14 -30.25 20.68 -13.15
CA LYS A 14 -29.57 21.65 -14.00
C LYS A 14 -28.53 20.93 -14.85
N LEU A 15 -28.59 21.16 -16.16
CA LEU A 15 -27.65 20.63 -17.13
C LEU A 15 -26.66 21.71 -17.52
N PHE A 16 -25.38 21.39 -17.47
CA PHE A 16 -24.29 22.27 -17.86
C PHE A 16 -23.53 21.66 -19.03
N PHE A 17 -23.32 22.43 -20.07
CA PHE A 17 -22.65 21.97 -21.27
C PHE A 17 -21.38 22.77 -21.54
N TYR A 18 -20.29 22.04 -21.74
CA TYR A 18 -18.95 22.57 -21.91
C TYR A 18 -18.40 22.13 -23.25
N ARG A 19 -17.67 23.04 -23.89
CA ARG A 19 -16.90 22.77 -25.10
C ARG A 19 -15.54 23.41 -24.95
N PHE A 20 -14.50 22.60 -25.09
CA PHE A 20 -13.12 23.08 -24.99
C PHE A 20 -12.54 23.25 -26.40
N GLY A 21 -12.32 24.50 -26.80
CA GLY A 21 -11.78 24.84 -28.12
C GLY A 21 -12.80 24.76 -29.27
N LYS A 22 -12.42 25.29 -30.44
CA LYS A 22 -13.29 25.36 -31.63
C LYS A 22 -13.61 24.01 -32.26
N LYS A 23 -12.79 22.98 -32.03
CA LYS A 23 -12.98 21.60 -32.52
C LYS A 23 -13.33 20.60 -31.42
N GLY A 24 -13.45 21.03 -30.17
CA GLY A 24 -13.77 20.12 -29.07
C GLY A 24 -15.20 19.59 -29.14
N GLU A 25 -15.39 18.38 -28.65
CA GLU A 25 -16.71 17.79 -28.44
C GLU A 25 -17.45 18.48 -27.29
N TRP A 26 -18.77 18.51 -27.40
CA TRP A 26 -19.64 18.97 -26.32
C TRP A 26 -19.71 17.91 -25.23
N LYS A 27 -19.45 18.31 -23.98
CA LYS A 27 -19.59 17.49 -22.79
C LYS A 27 -20.67 18.07 -21.90
N ALA A 28 -21.47 17.21 -21.27
CA ALA A 28 -22.54 17.62 -20.38
C ALA A 28 -22.26 17.15 -18.94
N LEU A 29 -22.62 17.98 -17.97
CA LEU A 29 -22.72 17.63 -16.55
C LEU A 29 -24.17 17.84 -16.11
N LEU A 30 -24.65 16.94 -15.27
CA LEU A 30 -25.98 17.02 -14.66
C LEU A 30 -25.81 17.20 -13.16
N SER A 31 -26.54 18.15 -12.57
CA SER A 31 -26.59 18.39 -11.14
C SER A 31 -28.04 18.41 -10.66
N THR A 32 -28.29 17.84 -9.48
CA THR A 32 -29.56 17.99 -8.77
C THR A 32 -29.66 19.34 -8.03
N ASP A 33 -28.53 20.00 -7.79
CA ASP A 33 -28.50 21.35 -7.26
C ASP A 33 -28.68 22.36 -8.41
N THR A 34 -29.84 23.00 -8.43
CA THR A 34 -30.24 24.00 -9.43
C THR A 34 -29.71 25.41 -9.12
N ALA A 35 -29.21 25.68 -7.92
CA ALA A 35 -28.58 26.97 -7.59
C ALA A 35 -27.11 27.04 -8.00
N LEU A 36 -26.55 25.92 -8.47
CA LEU A 36 -25.14 25.77 -8.77
C LEU A 36 -24.74 26.58 -10.02
N THR A 37 -23.61 27.28 -9.95
CA THR A 37 -23.06 28.02 -11.10
C THR A 37 -22.23 27.09 -11.99
N PRO A 38 -22.14 27.35 -13.32
CA PRO A 38 -21.35 26.52 -14.23
C PRO A 38 -19.90 26.35 -13.80
N PHE A 39 -19.26 27.42 -13.33
CA PHE A 39 -17.87 27.36 -12.88
C PHE A 39 -17.71 26.42 -11.67
N LYS A 40 -18.59 26.53 -10.68
CA LYS A 40 -18.56 25.68 -9.49
C LYS A 40 -18.89 24.23 -9.81
N ALA A 41 -19.81 23.99 -10.76
CA ALA A 41 -20.14 22.64 -11.23
C ALA A 41 -18.91 21.97 -11.86
N TYR A 42 -18.22 22.71 -12.73
CA TYR A 42 -16.99 22.23 -13.35
C TYR A 42 -15.88 22.01 -12.33
N GLN A 43 -15.67 22.94 -11.38
CA GLN A 43 -14.68 22.79 -10.32
C GLN A 43 -14.93 21.53 -9.48
N THR A 44 -16.17 21.31 -9.04
CA THR A 44 -16.52 20.10 -8.28
C THR A 44 -16.29 18.84 -9.10
N TYR A 45 -16.70 18.83 -10.37
CA TYR A 45 -16.48 17.68 -11.23
C TYR A 45 -15.00 17.42 -11.51
N SER A 46 -14.16 18.46 -11.58
CA SER A 46 -12.73 18.31 -11.82
C SER A 46 -12.03 17.48 -10.74
N MET A 47 -12.51 17.55 -9.49
CA MET A 47 -12.00 16.74 -8.38
C MET A 47 -12.27 15.24 -8.55
N ARG A 48 -13.20 14.84 -9.42
CA ARG A 48 -13.53 13.43 -9.67
C ARG A 48 -12.31 12.61 -10.09
N TRP A 49 -11.38 13.20 -10.84
CA TRP A 49 -10.17 12.50 -11.30
C TRP A 49 -9.30 11.98 -10.14
N ALA A 50 -9.40 12.60 -8.95
CA ALA A 50 -8.66 12.15 -7.78
C ALA A 50 -8.91 10.67 -7.45
N ILE A 51 -10.13 10.16 -7.67
CA ILE A 51 -10.43 8.74 -7.40
C ILE A 51 -9.68 7.80 -8.33
N GLU A 52 -9.41 8.22 -9.58
CA GLU A 52 -8.66 7.42 -10.55
C GLU A 52 -7.19 7.32 -10.12
N VAL A 53 -6.63 8.42 -9.61
CA VAL A 53 -5.29 8.47 -9.03
C VAL A 53 -5.19 7.55 -7.81
N VAL A 54 -6.16 7.62 -6.89
CA VAL A 54 -6.25 6.74 -5.72
C VAL A 54 -6.26 5.27 -6.15
N PHE A 55 -7.13 4.89 -7.10
CA PHE A 55 -7.19 3.50 -7.55
C PHE A 55 -5.92 3.04 -8.26
N HIS A 56 -5.26 3.92 -9.01
CA HIS A 56 -3.98 3.63 -9.63
C HIS A 56 -2.90 3.36 -8.56
N GLU A 57 -2.78 4.23 -7.57
CA GLU A 57 -1.82 4.11 -6.47
C GLU A 57 -2.11 2.88 -5.60
N CYS A 58 -3.37 2.63 -5.23
CA CYS A 58 -3.74 1.44 -4.46
C CYS A 58 -3.41 0.13 -5.19
N LYS A 59 -3.61 0.07 -6.52
CA LYS A 59 -3.26 -1.12 -7.31
C LYS A 59 -1.75 -1.27 -7.47
N SER A 60 -1.03 -0.18 -7.73
CA SER A 60 0.40 -0.19 -8.02
C SER A 60 1.26 -0.39 -6.76
N LEU A 61 0.99 0.38 -5.70
CA LEU A 61 1.78 0.40 -4.47
C LEU A 61 1.26 -0.61 -3.44
N LEU A 62 -0.05 -0.56 -3.17
CA LEU A 62 -0.68 -1.36 -2.11
C LEU A 62 -1.18 -2.73 -2.59
N LYS A 63 -0.95 -3.08 -3.85
CA LYS A 63 -1.34 -4.37 -4.47
C LYS A 63 -2.84 -4.68 -4.34
N LEU A 64 -3.70 -3.65 -4.43
CA LEU A 64 -5.15 -3.82 -4.38
C LEU A 64 -5.63 -4.84 -5.43
N GLY A 65 -6.40 -5.84 -4.98
CA GLY A 65 -6.93 -6.90 -5.84
C GLY A 65 -5.95 -8.04 -6.16
N LYS A 66 -4.76 -8.07 -5.54
CA LYS A 66 -3.81 -9.20 -5.67
C LYS A 66 -3.97 -10.30 -4.62
N CYS A 67 -4.89 -10.14 -3.68
CA CYS A 67 -5.22 -11.17 -2.69
C CYS A 67 -5.64 -12.48 -3.39
N GLN A 68 -4.97 -13.59 -3.06
CA GLN A 68 -5.27 -14.93 -3.61
C GLN A 68 -6.10 -15.79 -2.64
N CYS A 69 -6.62 -15.19 -1.56
CA CYS A 69 -7.48 -15.90 -0.62
C CYS A 69 -8.78 -16.32 -1.30
N ARG A 70 -9.18 -17.58 -1.07
CA ARG A 70 -10.39 -18.17 -1.65
C ARG A 70 -11.66 -17.81 -0.88
N ASP A 71 -11.51 -17.32 0.35
CA ASP A 71 -12.60 -16.88 1.20
C ASP A 71 -13.00 -15.43 0.89
N PHE A 72 -14.30 -15.18 0.85
CA PHE A 72 -14.85 -13.86 0.51
C PHE A 72 -14.61 -12.84 1.63
N GLY A 73 -14.68 -13.27 2.90
CA GLY A 73 -14.38 -12.42 4.05
C GLY A 73 -12.93 -11.93 4.02
N SER A 74 -12.01 -12.82 3.67
CA SER A 74 -10.59 -12.50 3.49
C SER A 74 -10.34 -11.49 2.37
N GLN A 75 -11.08 -11.56 1.26
CA GLN A 75 -10.99 -10.57 0.18
C GLN A 75 -11.53 -9.20 0.61
N ILE A 76 -12.67 -9.16 1.33
CA ILE A 76 -13.21 -7.92 1.89
C ILE A 76 -12.23 -7.29 2.87
N ALA A 77 -11.65 -8.10 3.77
CA ALA A 77 -10.66 -7.65 4.74
C ALA A 77 -9.43 -7.07 4.04
N SER A 78 -8.91 -7.74 3.01
CA SER A 78 -7.77 -7.27 2.22
C SER A 78 -8.05 -5.93 1.54
N ILE A 79 -9.23 -5.76 0.92
CA ILE A 79 -9.63 -4.50 0.29
C ILE A 79 -9.78 -3.40 1.35
N SER A 80 -10.45 -3.70 2.47
CA SER A 80 -10.66 -2.74 3.56
C SER A 80 -9.34 -2.27 4.17
N LEU A 81 -8.42 -3.20 4.40
CA LEU A 81 -7.09 -2.90 4.92
C LEU A 81 -6.28 -2.06 3.94
N ASN A 82 -6.40 -2.31 2.64
CA ASN A 82 -5.75 -1.52 1.59
C ASN A 82 -6.27 -0.06 1.60
N MET A 83 -7.59 0.14 1.71
CA MET A 83 -8.18 1.47 1.80
C MET A 83 -7.76 2.21 3.09
N LEU A 84 -7.69 1.51 4.22
CA LEU A 84 -7.20 2.07 5.48
C LEU A 84 -5.73 2.50 5.38
N GLN A 85 -4.87 1.64 4.82
CA GLN A 85 -3.46 1.97 4.57
C GLN A 85 -3.33 3.21 3.69
N TYR A 86 -4.08 3.28 2.58
CA TYR A 86 -4.05 4.45 1.71
C TYR A 86 -4.49 5.73 2.41
N ASN A 87 -5.52 5.67 3.25
CA ASN A 87 -5.97 6.82 4.03
C ASN A 87 -4.91 7.29 5.03
N LEU A 88 -4.26 6.37 5.74
CA LEU A 88 -3.18 6.69 6.65
C LEU A 88 -2.01 7.32 5.91
N LEU A 89 -1.58 6.72 4.79
CA LEU A 89 -0.52 7.26 3.94
C LEU A 89 -0.86 8.64 3.38
N SER A 90 -2.09 8.84 2.92
CA SER A 90 -2.57 10.14 2.43
C SER A 90 -2.63 11.19 3.54
N TYR A 91 -2.99 10.77 4.75
CA TYR A 91 -2.96 11.62 5.93
C TYR A 91 -1.53 12.02 6.26
N VAL A 92 -0.63 11.05 6.41
CA VAL A 92 0.79 11.31 6.70
C VAL A 92 1.39 12.18 5.60
N LYS A 93 1.20 11.88 4.30
CA LYS A 93 1.63 12.75 3.19
C LYS A 93 1.16 14.19 3.32
N ARG A 94 -0.10 14.42 3.75
CA ARG A 94 -0.64 15.76 3.95
C ARG A 94 0.14 16.55 5.02
N PHE A 95 0.67 15.87 6.03
CA PHE A 95 1.40 16.49 7.14
C PHE A 95 2.93 16.44 6.97
N GLU A 96 3.45 15.41 6.30
CA GLU A 96 4.89 15.15 6.23
C GLU A 96 5.57 15.82 5.07
N SER A 97 4.99 15.93 3.86
CA SER A 97 5.60 16.76 2.82
C SER A 97 4.84 16.84 1.49
N TYR A 98 5.21 17.86 0.72
CA TYR A 98 5.69 17.81 -0.67
C TYR A 98 6.24 16.47 -1.24
N GLU A 99 6.10 15.32 -0.57
CA GLU A 99 6.55 14.01 -1.02
C GLU A 99 5.39 13.17 -1.60
N THR A 100 5.73 12.29 -2.53
CA THR A 100 4.77 11.46 -3.24
C THR A 100 4.43 10.20 -2.44
N ILE A 101 3.25 9.60 -2.65
CA ILE A 101 2.79 8.41 -1.90
C ILE A 101 3.79 7.25 -2.04
N GLY A 102 4.51 7.16 -3.16
CA GLY A 102 5.53 6.16 -3.38
C GLY A 102 6.77 6.30 -2.47
N GLY A 103 7.17 7.53 -2.12
CA GLY A 103 8.29 7.78 -1.21
C GLY A 103 7.98 7.33 0.21
N LEU A 104 6.83 7.81 0.73
CA LEU A 104 6.32 7.43 2.05
C LEU A 104 6.05 5.93 2.16
N PHE A 105 5.52 5.31 1.09
CA PHE A 105 5.29 3.86 1.07
C PHE A 105 6.60 3.07 1.16
N ARG A 106 7.68 3.53 0.51
CA ARG A 106 8.99 2.87 0.61
C ARG A 106 9.54 2.95 2.03
N GLU A 107 9.48 4.13 2.64
CA GLU A 107 9.95 4.36 4.01
C GLU A 107 9.15 3.54 5.04
N ILE A 108 7.82 3.57 4.96
CA ILE A 108 6.98 2.79 5.89
C ILE A 108 7.12 1.28 5.63
N THR A 109 7.30 0.85 4.37
CA THR A 109 7.55 -0.57 4.08
C THR A 109 8.92 -1.01 4.60
N GLU A 110 9.96 -0.18 4.49
CA GLU A 110 11.28 -0.41 5.08
C GLU A 110 11.22 -0.47 6.61
N GLN A 111 10.41 0.39 7.24
CA GLN A 111 10.18 0.39 8.70
C GLN A 111 9.27 -0.76 9.17
N THR A 112 8.38 -1.27 8.31
CA THR A 112 7.42 -2.35 8.60
C THR A 112 7.92 -3.71 8.11
N VAL A 113 9.20 -3.84 7.71
CA VAL A 113 9.79 -5.17 7.47
C VAL A 113 9.76 -5.92 8.80
N GLU A 114 8.70 -6.70 9.02
CA GLU A 114 8.75 -7.83 9.92
C GLU A 114 10.00 -8.64 9.58
N LEU A 115 10.75 -9.03 10.62
CA LEU A 115 11.84 -10.00 10.53
C LEU A 115 11.48 -11.05 9.48
N SER A 116 12.30 -11.14 8.44
CA SER A 116 12.12 -12.14 7.39
C SER A 116 11.95 -13.50 8.04
N ILE A 117 11.21 -14.41 7.41
CA ILE A 117 11.03 -15.78 7.94
C ILE A 117 12.39 -16.39 8.35
N THR A 118 13.46 -16.06 7.62
CA THR A 118 14.84 -16.42 7.94
C THR A 118 15.33 -15.86 9.28
N GLU A 119 15.06 -14.60 9.60
CA GLU A 119 15.45 -13.98 10.88
C GLU A 119 14.60 -14.47 12.05
N LYS A 120 13.31 -14.76 11.83
CA LYS A 120 12.45 -15.43 12.84
C LYS A 120 12.94 -16.85 13.12
N ILE A 121 13.28 -17.62 12.09
CA ILE A 121 13.87 -18.96 12.23
C ILE A 121 15.22 -18.87 12.93
N TRP A 122 16.05 -17.87 12.61
CA TRP A 122 17.34 -17.66 13.27
C TRP A 122 17.19 -17.30 14.76
N GLY A 123 16.20 -16.47 15.11
CA GLY A 123 15.83 -16.19 16.49
C GLY A 123 15.48 -17.46 17.27
N LEU A 124 14.60 -18.31 16.71
CA LEU A 124 14.21 -19.58 17.31
C LEU A 124 15.40 -20.55 17.46
N ILE A 125 16.29 -20.63 16.47
CA ILE A 125 17.50 -21.46 16.56
C ILE A 125 18.39 -20.97 17.70
N ARG A 126 18.57 -19.65 17.87
CA ARG A 126 19.36 -19.09 18.98
C ARG A 126 18.75 -19.41 20.34
N GLU A 127 17.44 -19.29 20.50
CA GLU A 127 16.77 -19.65 21.76
C GLU A 127 16.93 -21.13 22.10
N ILE A 128 16.76 -22.02 21.11
CA ILE A 128 16.95 -23.46 21.29
C ILE A 128 18.40 -23.77 21.70
N VAL A 129 19.38 -23.17 21.01
CA VAL A 129 20.80 -23.42 21.29
C VAL A 129 21.21 -22.84 22.64
N SER A 130 20.66 -21.69 23.04
CA SER A 130 20.85 -21.13 24.38
C SER A 130 20.30 -22.05 25.47
N ALA A 131 19.09 -22.59 25.29
CA ALA A 131 18.49 -23.50 26.27
C ALA A 131 19.30 -24.81 26.41
N ILE A 132 19.88 -25.30 25.31
CA ILE A 132 20.78 -26.46 25.31
C ILE A 132 22.10 -26.12 26.00
N ALA A 133 22.70 -24.96 25.68
CA ALA A 133 23.94 -24.49 26.30
C ALA A 133 23.79 -24.35 27.83
N ASP A 134 22.68 -23.77 28.28
CA ASP A 134 22.33 -23.65 29.70
C ASP A 134 22.16 -25.02 30.37
N PHE A 135 21.51 -25.98 29.70
CA PHE A 135 21.32 -27.34 30.22
C PHE A 135 22.65 -28.12 30.38
N PHE A 136 23.58 -27.93 29.45
CA PHE A 136 24.89 -28.59 29.47
C PHE A 136 25.98 -27.74 30.16
N SER A 137 25.64 -26.59 30.76
CA SER A 137 26.60 -25.64 31.37
C SER A 137 27.79 -25.32 30.45
N THR A 138 27.53 -25.25 29.16
CA THR A 138 28.55 -25.03 28.11
C THR A 138 28.34 -23.65 27.50
N ASP A 139 29.41 -23.03 26.99
CA ASP A 139 29.31 -21.72 26.36
C ASP A 139 28.56 -21.81 25.02
N PHE A 140 27.64 -20.86 24.81
CA PHE A 140 26.76 -20.80 23.64
C PHE A 140 27.55 -20.71 22.33
N ASP A 141 28.59 -19.88 22.28
CA ASP A 141 29.39 -19.67 21.08
C ASP A 141 30.22 -20.90 20.76
N GLU A 142 30.72 -21.60 21.79
CA GLU A 142 31.47 -22.85 21.62
C GLU A 142 30.58 -23.98 21.08
N LEU A 143 29.37 -24.13 21.63
CA LEU A 143 28.41 -25.15 21.21
C LEU A 143 27.89 -24.90 19.78
N LEU A 144 27.58 -23.64 19.44
CA LEU A 144 27.23 -23.26 18.07
C LEU A 144 28.36 -23.55 17.09
N THR A 145 29.59 -23.14 17.43
CA THR A 145 30.77 -23.31 16.58
C THR A 145 31.05 -24.79 16.31
N ASN A 146 30.84 -25.66 17.29
CA ASN A 146 30.98 -27.10 17.13
C ASN A 146 29.90 -27.69 16.21
N ILE A 147 28.62 -27.33 16.41
CA ILE A 147 27.51 -27.78 15.55
C ILE A 147 27.71 -27.34 14.08
N ILE A 148 28.16 -26.10 13.88
CA ILE A 148 28.39 -25.55 12.54
C ILE A 148 29.61 -26.20 11.88
N ASN A 149 30.70 -26.43 12.61
CA ASN A 149 31.92 -27.00 12.04
C ASN A 149 31.82 -28.50 11.77
N GLU A 150 31.03 -29.24 12.54
CA GLU A 150 30.78 -30.66 12.30
C GLU A 150 29.80 -30.90 11.14
N ASN A 151 28.99 -29.91 10.75
CA ASN A 151 28.05 -30.02 9.64
C ASN A 151 28.45 -29.16 8.42
N LYS A 152 28.97 -29.82 7.38
CA LYS A 152 29.41 -29.18 6.13
C LYS A 152 28.32 -28.34 5.44
N GLN A 153 27.04 -28.70 5.55
CA GLN A 153 25.94 -27.96 4.91
C GLN A 153 25.61 -26.67 5.67
N LEU A 154 25.63 -26.70 7.02
CA LEU A 154 25.41 -25.50 7.84
C LEU A 154 26.55 -24.50 7.68
N LYS A 155 27.80 -24.97 7.60
CA LYS A 155 28.96 -24.13 7.30
C LYS A 155 28.84 -23.40 5.96
N ALA A 156 28.29 -24.07 4.94
CA ALA A 156 28.06 -23.46 3.64
C ALA A 156 26.92 -22.41 3.68
N MET A 157 25.81 -22.69 4.37
CA MET A 157 24.72 -21.71 4.54
C MET A 157 25.18 -20.47 5.29
N MET A 158 26.00 -20.61 6.33
CA MET A 158 26.49 -19.49 7.12
C MET A 158 27.37 -18.54 6.31
N GLY A 159 28.21 -19.08 5.41
CA GLY A 159 29.00 -18.27 4.47
C GLY A 159 28.12 -17.47 3.50
N VAL A 160 27.01 -18.05 3.03
CA VAL A 160 26.04 -17.36 2.18
C VAL A 160 25.31 -16.24 2.96
N VAL A 161 24.94 -16.49 4.22
CA VAL A 161 24.30 -15.48 5.09
C VAL A 161 25.23 -14.31 5.39
N GLN A 162 26.52 -14.56 5.66
CA GLN A 162 27.52 -13.50 5.85
C GLN A 162 27.73 -12.65 4.59
N GLN A 163 27.69 -13.27 3.41
CA GLN A 163 27.77 -12.54 2.14
C GLN A 163 26.53 -11.68 1.90
N LEU A 164 25.35 -12.10 2.35
CA LEU A 164 24.12 -11.32 2.24
C LEU A 164 24.09 -10.12 3.21
N GLN A 165 24.67 -10.24 4.41
CA GLN A 165 24.78 -9.13 5.37
C GLN A 165 25.78 -8.03 4.96
N LEU A 166 26.75 -8.35 4.10
CA LEU A 166 27.71 -7.37 3.56
C LEU A 166 27.17 -6.57 2.35
N VAL A 167 26.02 -6.98 1.82
CA VAL A 167 25.40 -6.39 0.61
C VAL A 167 24.16 -5.55 0.95
N ALA A 168 23.70 -5.58 2.21
CA ALA A 168 22.71 -4.66 2.77
C ALA A 168 23.40 -3.46 3.42
#